data_AF-A0A6N2CJP8-F1
#
_entry.id   AF-A0A6N2CJP8-F1
#
_cell.length_a   1.000
_cell.length_b   1.000
_cell.length_c   1.000
_cell.angle_alpha   90.00
_cell.angle_beta   90.00
_cell.angle_gamma   90.00
#
_symmetry.space_group_name_H-M   'P 1'
#
loop_
_entity.id
_entity.type
_entity.pdbx_description
1 polymer ?
#
loop_
_entity_poly.entity_id
_entity_poly.type
_entity_poly.pdbx_seq_one_letter_code
_entity_poly.pdbx_strand_id
1 'polypeptide(L)'
;GQKKRIFIYNTCDHEACYQEVSSQAISYTTGVPAMIGAKMILKGLWQEPGVWNMEQRDPDPFMDELNLRGLPWQVIDLPLEV
;
A
#
# COMPACT_ATOMS: atom_id res chain seq x y z
N GLY A 1 -13.99 -0.57 -23.35
CA GLY A 1 -13.68 -1.31 -22.11
C GLY A 1 -14.89 -2.11 -21.68
N GLN A 2 -14.69 -3.27 -21.06
CA GLN A 2 -15.77 -4.08 -20.48
C GLN A 2 -15.93 -3.72 -19.00
N LYS A 3 -17.16 -3.76 -18.47
CA LYS A 3 -17.41 -3.53 -17.04
C LYS A 3 -16.70 -4.60 -16.23
N LYS A 4 -15.96 -4.19 -15.21
CA LYS A 4 -15.27 -5.08 -14.26
C LYS A 4 -15.54 -4.61 -12.84
N ARG A 5 -15.54 -5.54 -11.89
CA ARG A 5 -15.46 -5.26 -10.46
C ARG A 5 -14.20 -5.92 -9.93
N ILE A 6 -13.37 -5.14 -9.23
CA ILE A 6 -12.10 -5.59 -8.67
C ILE A 6 -12.12 -5.27 -7.19
N PHE A 7 -11.61 -6.19 -6.37
CA PHE A 7 -11.35 -5.95 -4.96
C PHE A 7 -9.84 -6.05 -4.69
N ILE A 8 -9.26 -4.98 -4.15
CA ILE A 8 -7.86 -4.89 -3.78
C ILE A 8 -7.79 -4.73 -2.27
N TYR A 9 -7.01 -5.57 -1.59
CA TYR A 9 -6.90 -5.53 -0.12
C TYR A 9 -5.56 -6.05 0.38
N ASN A 10 -5.27 -5.76 1.65
CA ASN A 10 -4.20 -6.37 2.43
C ASN A 10 -4.83 -7.01 3.68
N THR A 11 -4.21 -8.09 4.17
CA THR A 11 -4.53 -8.69 5.47
C THR A 11 -3.27 -8.61 6.34
N CYS A 12 -3.43 -8.22 7.60
CA CYS A 12 -2.33 -7.98 8.51
C CYS A 12 -2.66 -8.57 9.89
N ASP A 13 -1.71 -9.31 10.49
CA ASP A 13 -1.89 -10.02 11.75
C ASP A 13 -1.28 -9.25 12.93
N HIS A 14 -2.04 -9.11 14.02
CA HIS A 14 -1.63 -8.33 15.19
C HIS A 14 -0.42 -8.91 15.91
N GLU A 15 -0.34 -10.24 16.03
CA GLU A 15 0.73 -10.91 16.75
C GLU A 15 2.04 -10.83 15.96
N ALA A 16 1.98 -11.03 14.65
CA ALA A 16 3.12 -10.86 13.75
C ALA A 16 3.71 -9.44 13.82
N CYS A 17 2.88 -8.40 13.75
CA CYS A 17 3.34 -7.01 13.89
C CYS A 17 4.01 -6.74 15.24
N TYR A 18 3.46 -7.32 16.31
CA TYR A 18 4.01 -7.14 17.65
C TYR A 18 5.36 -7.84 17.81
N GLN A 19 5.51 -9.03 17.24
CA GLN A 19 6.78 -9.76 17.22
C GLN A 19 7.86 -9.02 16.41
N GLU A 20 7.51 -8.38 15.31
CA GLU A 20 8.47 -7.67 14.45
C GLU A 20 8.91 -6.32 15.03
N VAL A 21 7.94 -5.47 15.41
CA VAL A 21 8.20 -4.06 15.76
C VAL A 21 7.52 -3.61 17.05
N SER A 22 7.01 -4.54 17.87
CA SER A 22 6.36 -4.25 19.16
C SER A 22 5.17 -3.29 19.07
N SER A 23 4.37 -3.41 17.99
CA SER A 23 3.15 -2.63 17.81
C SER A 23 1.99 -3.47 17.25
N GLN A 24 0.77 -2.97 17.40
CA GLN A 24 -0.44 -3.57 16.83
C GLN A 24 -0.56 -3.29 15.32
N ALA A 25 -1.29 -4.16 14.61
CA ALA A 25 -1.51 -4.06 13.17
C ALA A 25 -2.05 -2.68 12.71
N ILE A 26 -2.86 -1.98 13.50
CA ILE A 26 -3.38 -0.65 13.14
C ILE A 26 -2.24 0.38 12.99
N SER A 27 -1.29 0.38 13.92
CA SER A 27 -0.11 1.26 13.83
C SER A 27 0.83 0.81 12.72
N TYR A 28 0.99 -0.51 12.56
CA TYR A 28 1.83 -1.09 11.52
C TYR A 28 1.35 -0.72 10.10
N THR A 29 0.06 -0.91 9.81
CA THR A 29 -0.54 -0.63 8.50
C THR A 29 -0.54 0.84 8.15
N THR A 30 -0.36 1.74 9.13
CA THR A 30 -0.18 3.18 8.88
C THR A 30 1.30 3.55 8.76
N GLY A 31 2.14 2.98 9.62
CA GLY A 31 3.58 3.29 9.70
C GLY A 31 4.36 2.82 8.47
N VAL A 32 4.05 1.63 7.94
CA VAL A 32 4.71 1.11 6.75
C VAL A 32 4.46 2.00 5.52
N PRO A 33 3.22 2.38 5.16
CA PRO A 33 2.96 3.33 4.08
C PRO A 33 3.63 4.69 4.28
N ALA A 34 3.69 5.21 5.52
CA ALA A 34 4.37 6.47 5.80
C ALA A 34 5.87 6.40 5.46
N MET A 35 6.54 5.30 5.84
CA MET A 35 7.94 5.06 5.48
C MET A 35 8.14 4.90 3.97
N ILE A 36 7.27 4.13 3.29
CA ILE A 36 7.37 3.94 1.84
C ILE A 36 7.16 5.27 1.10
N GLY A 37 6.19 6.09 1.49
CA GLY A 37 5.97 7.42 0.91
C GLY A 37 7.20 8.33 1.05
N ALA A 38 7.81 8.36 2.24
CA ALA A 38 9.07 9.08 2.46
C ALA A 38 10.19 8.54 1.56
N LYS A 39 10.29 7.22 1.42
CA LYS A 39 11.26 6.56 0.53
C LYS A 39 11.05 6.90 -0.94
N MET A 40 9.81 6.99 -1.42
CA MET A 40 9.50 7.41 -2.81
C MET A 40 10.00 8.83 -3.09
N ILE A 41 9.81 9.75 -2.14
CA ILE A 41 10.28 11.14 -2.25
C ILE A 41 11.81 11.19 -2.23
N LEU A 42 12.46 10.52 -1.27
CA LEU A 42 13.92 10.54 -1.14
C LEU A 42 14.65 9.85 -2.30
N LYS A 43 14.01 8.88 -2.97
CA LYS A 43 14.53 8.25 -4.20
C LYS A 43 14.27 9.09 -5.46
N GLY A 44 13.56 10.21 -5.36
CA GLY A 44 13.19 11.07 -6.49
C GLY A 44 12.01 10.56 -7.32
N LEU A 45 11.43 9.41 -6.99
CA LEU A 45 10.34 8.80 -7.77
C LEU A 45 9.05 9.63 -7.70
N TRP A 46 8.78 10.22 -6.53
CA TRP A 46 7.63 11.10 -6.30
C TRP A 46 8.04 12.54 -5.98
N GLN A 47 9.26 12.94 -6.36
CA GLN A 47 9.77 14.28 -6.05
C GLN A 47 9.37 15.29 -7.14
N GLU A 48 8.42 16.16 -6.83
CA GLU A 48 8.00 17.26 -7.70
C GLU A 48 7.49 18.44 -6.86
N PRO A 49 7.74 19.70 -7.26
CA PRO A 49 7.16 20.87 -6.60
C PRO A 49 5.63 20.81 -6.59
N GLY A 50 5.02 21.16 -5.45
CA GLY A 50 3.57 21.22 -5.30
C GLY A 50 3.06 20.44 -4.09
N VAL A 51 1.74 20.28 -4.02
CA VAL A 51 1.05 19.45 -3.03
C VAL A 51 0.36 18.33 -3.78
N TRP A 52 0.64 17.10 -3.38
CA TRP A 52 0.26 15.91 -4.13
C TRP A 52 -0.39 14.89 -3.22
N ASN A 53 -1.47 14.30 -3.70
CA ASN A 53 -2.04 13.08 -3.14
C ASN A 53 -1.42 11.84 -3.80
N MET A 54 -1.62 10.68 -3.17
CA MET A 54 -1.04 9.41 -3.57
C MET A 54 -1.47 8.98 -4.98
N GLU A 55 -2.76 9.16 -5.30
CA GLU A 55 -3.37 8.77 -6.58
C GLU A 55 -2.88 9.57 -7.79
N GLN A 56 -2.17 10.67 -7.55
CA GLN A 56 -1.57 11.50 -8.61
C GLN A 56 -0.18 11.01 -9.01
N ARG A 57 0.33 9.95 -8.38
CA ARG A 57 1.65 9.37 -8.62
C ARG A 57 1.53 7.98 -9.22
N ASP A 58 2.60 7.56 -9.89
CA ASP A 58 2.75 6.18 -10.35
C ASP A 58 2.71 5.23 -9.13
N PRO A 59 1.69 4.35 -9.04
CA PRO A 59 1.52 3.47 -7.90
C PRO A 59 2.49 2.29 -7.92
N ASP A 60 3.01 1.89 -9.09
CA ASP A 60 3.79 0.66 -9.27
C ASP A 60 4.95 0.51 -8.27
N PRO A 61 5.88 1.48 -8.12
CA PRO A 61 6.98 1.33 -7.17
C PRO A 61 6.55 1.34 -5.70
N PHE A 62 5.39 1.94 -5.39
CA PHE A 62 4.84 1.93 -4.04
C PHE A 62 4.22 0.58 -3.71
N MET A 63 3.47 0.01 -4.67
CA MET A 63 2.82 -1.30 -4.55
C MET A 63 3.86 -2.43 -4.46
N ASP A 64 5.00 -2.30 -5.15
CA ASP A 64 6.13 -3.22 -5.00
C ASP A 64 6.73 -3.15 -3.58
N GLU A 65 6.92 -1.96 -3.03
CA GLU A 65 7.45 -1.81 -1.67
C GLU A 65 6.46 -2.31 -0.61
N LEU A 66 5.14 -2.19 -0.81
CA LEU A 66 4.16 -2.78 0.11
C LEU A 66 4.38 -4.30 0.27
N ASN A 67 4.58 -5.01 -0.84
CA ASN A 67 4.88 -6.45 -0.83
C ASN A 67 6.21 -6.75 -0.11
N LEU A 68 7.23 -5.91 -0.29
CA LEU A 68 8.55 -6.11 0.32
C LEU A 68 8.62 -5.73 1.80
N ARG A 69 7.69 -4.91 2.30
CA ARG A 69 7.75 -4.28 3.64
C ARG A 69 6.66 -4.76 4.59
N GLY A 70 6.16 -5.97 4.38
CA GLY A 70 5.25 -6.64 5.31
C GLY A 70 3.76 -6.37 5.09
N LEU A 71 3.38 -5.67 4.02
CA LEU A 71 1.98 -5.43 3.65
C LEU A 71 1.64 -6.00 2.25
N PRO A 72 1.77 -7.33 2.05
CA PRO A 72 1.41 -7.93 0.77
C PRO A 72 -0.06 -7.69 0.45
N TRP A 73 -0.35 -7.29 -0.79
CA TRP A 73 -1.71 -7.01 -1.25
C TRP A 73 -2.18 -8.06 -2.26
N GLN A 74 -3.49 -8.20 -2.38
CA GLN A 74 -4.14 -9.14 -3.27
C GLN A 74 -5.17 -8.43 -4.14
N VAL A 75 -5.43 -9.02 -5.30
CA VAL A 75 -6.44 -8.56 -6.26
C VAL A 75 -7.37 -9.72 -6.56
N ILE A 76 -8.67 -9.48 -6.49
CA ILE A 76 -9.70 -10.45 -6.83
C ILE A 76 -10.66 -9.82 -7.85
N ASP A 77 -10.88 -10.50 -8.97
CA ASP A 77 -11.98 -10.21 -9.89
C ASP A 77 -13.30 -10.65 -9.23
N LEU A 78 -14.22 -9.71 -9.07
CA LEU A 78 -15.55 -9.97 -8.53
C LEU A 78 -16.58 -10.14 -9.66
N PRO A 79 -17.62 -10.98 -9.46
CA PRO A 79 -18.71 -11.08 -10.41
C PRO A 79 -19.40 -9.72 -10.57
N LEU A 80 -19.90 -9.42 -11.76
CA LEU A 80 -20.78 -8.27 -11.94
C LEU A 80 -22.08 -8.54 -11.20
N GLU A 81 -22.50 -7.61 -10.33
CA GLU A 81 -23.85 -7.63 -9.78
C GLU A 81 -24.86 -7.53 -10.93
N VAL A 82 -25.82 -8.44 -10.93
CA VAL A 82 -26.92 -8.53 -11.91
C VAL A 82 -27.99 -7.51 -11.56
#